data_AF-A0A6S4TLZ7-F1
#
_entry.id   AF-A0A6S4TLZ7-F1
#
_cell.length_a   1.000
_cell.length_b   1.000
_cell.length_c   1.000
_cell.angle_alpha   90.00
_cell.angle_beta   90.00
_cell.angle_gamma   90.00
#
_symmetry.space_group_name_H-M   'P 1'
#
loop_
_entity.id
_entity.type
_entity.pdbx_description
1 polymer ?
#
loop_
_entity_poly.entity_id
_entity_poly.type
_entity_poly.pdbx_seq_one_letter_code
_entity_poly.pdbx_strand_id
1 'polypeptide(L)'
;MLKKIKSIDKSTLDRVSLKTKSQTSKSTNVNDFDFEFDQEILKSICASIESDCDMNEVVSGSDAVSLYTEVELSNFPELADRLISAYREQTYKEKYPWVDFIQPISDPALIKTLNDNILLSINNDSLENIWMSPPEVIDYSDLSGFVYRTSKANSPCFHRELNLNILIKEAHMRKPISVESLKRRKIKRFNASEQEIGAWSVYHCLNAEVILNDETYILNDEYWYRVNGEFSKSINDFFENMDRSDIDFPDFNGMNEAEYLMAVADGENFALLDRKLIRPINTGNKIEFCDLLSQCNAFIHVKKYSSSSVLSHLFAQASVAIDCLMNDPSVQPQVNKHLEDTYLSLRFNNVYRSSYHLTPASNRCLVYATLVRTSFGINFRPFLNML
;
A
#
# COMPACT_ATOMS: atom_id res chain seq x y z
N MET A 1 9.71 -10.61 27.25
CA MET A 1 9.38 -10.65 25.80
C MET A 1 7.88 -10.36 25.60
N LEU A 2 7.45 -9.75 24.49
CA LEU A 2 6.03 -9.45 24.23
C LEU A 2 5.24 -10.74 23.94
N LYS A 3 4.25 -11.05 24.80
CA LYS A 3 3.44 -12.27 24.68
C LYS A 3 2.15 -12.05 23.91
N LYS A 4 1.44 -10.96 24.23
CA LYS A 4 0.12 -10.67 23.68
C LYS A 4 -0.04 -9.18 23.40
N ILE A 5 -0.50 -8.87 22.20
CA ILE A 5 -0.69 -7.52 21.69
C ILE A 5 -2.14 -7.12 21.90
N LYS A 6 -2.35 -5.86 22.28
CA LYS A 6 -3.66 -5.25 22.53
C LYS A 6 -4.09 -4.35 21.39
N SER A 7 -3.16 -3.58 20.83
CA SER A 7 -3.42 -2.71 19.68
C SER A 7 -2.17 -2.50 18.83
N ILE A 8 -2.40 -2.29 17.54
CA ILE A 8 -1.39 -1.90 16.54
C ILE A 8 -1.95 -0.74 15.74
N ASP A 9 -1.11 0.29 15.57
CA ASP A 9 -1.32 1.33 14.57
C ASP A 9 -0.38 1.02 13.40
N LYS A 10 -0.92 0.93 12.18
CA LYS A 10 -0.18 0.62 10.95
C LYS A 10 -0.57 1.55 9.81
N SER A 11 0.36 1.76 8.87
CA SER A 11 0.14 2.60 7.70
C SER A 11 0.73 1.96 6.46
N THR A 12 -0.03 1.87 5.37
CA THR A 12 0.50 1.40 4.09
C THR A 12 1.43 2.44 3.46
N LEU A 13 2.37 1.95 2.66
CA LEU A 13 3.34 2.73 1.90
C LEU A 13 2.83 3.22 0.53
N ASP A 14 1.59 2.91 0.16
CA ASP A 14 1.02 3.26 -1.14
C ASP A 14 0.68 4.77 -1.27
N ARG A 15 0.55 5.26 -2.50
CA ARG A 15 0.12 6.64 -2.82
C ARG A 15 -1.23 6.95 -2.17
N VAL A 16 -2.11 5.95 -2.11
CA VAL A 16 -3.31 5.98 -1.25
C VAL A 16 -2.94 5.35 0.09
N SER A 17 -2.41 6.17 0.98
CA SER A 17 -2.01 5.71 2.31
C SER A 17 -3.24 5.31 3.12
N LEU A 18 -3.35 4.02 3.44
CA LEU A 18 -4.34 3.46 4.33
C LEU A 18 -3.74 3.45 5.74
N LYS A 19 -4.44 4.13 6.65
CA LYS A 19 -4.08 4.13 8.06
C LYS A 19 -5.08 3.29 8.82
N THR A 20 -4.56 2.29 9.53
CA THR A 20 -5.38 1.33 10.25
C THR A 20 -4.98 1.33 11.71
N LYS A 21 -5.98 1.55 12.57
CA LYS A 21 -5.87 1.36 14.01
C LYS A 21 -6.68 0.14 14.40
N SER A 22 -5.99 -0.92 14.80
CA SER A 22 -6.61 -2.19 15.15
C SER A 22 -6.43 -2.46 16.64
N GLN A 23 -7.52 -2.89 17.29
CA GLN A 23 -7.52 -3.25 18.70
C GLN A 23 -8.26 -4.57 18.91
N THR A 24 -7.82 -5.33 19.91
CA THR A 24 -8.37 -6.66 20.19
C THR A 24 -9.00 -6.69 21.57
N SER A 25 -10.17 -7.33 21.69
CA SER A 25 -10.88 -7.50 22.95
C SER A 25 -10.14 -8.43 23.93
N LYS A 26 -9.36 -9.37 23.41
CA LYS A 26 -8.43 -10.22 24.16
C LYS A 26 -7.07 -10.11 23.52
N SER A 27 -6.03 -10.02 24.34
CA SER A 27 -4.67 -9.86 23.83
C SER A 27 -4.25 -11.09 23.02
N THR A 28 -3.67 -10.86 21.84
CA THR A 28 -3.47 -11.90 20.81
C THR A 28 -2.09 -11.78 20.11
N ASN A 29 -1.80 -12.55 19.07
CA ASN A 29 -0.52 -12.48 18.34
C ASN A 29 -0.56 -11.39 17.25
N VAL A 30 0.61 -10.95 16.75
CA VAL A 30 0.71 -9.95 15.66
C VAL A 30 -0.06 -10.39 14.43
N ASN A 31 0.00 -11.69 14.10
CA ASN A 31 -0.62 -12.23 12.89
C ASN A 31 -2.15 -12.05 12.86
N ASP A 32 -2.81 -11.85 14.01
CA ASP A 32 -4.25 -11.62 14.07
C ASP A 32 -4.64 -10.16 13.73
N PHE A 33 -3.66 -9.26 13.59
CA PHE A 33 -3.86 -7.86 13.20
C PHE A 33 -3.79 -7.66 11.68
N ASP A 34 -3.67 -8.75 10.92
CA ASP A 34 -3.62 -8.75 9.44
C ASP A 34 -2.53 -7.80 8.92
N PHE A 35 -1.35 -7.83 9.55
CA PHE A 35 -0.25 -6.92 9.25
C PHE A 35 0.55 -7.43 8.05
N GLU A 36 0.60 -6.64 6.98
CA GLU A 36 1.34 -6.94 5.75
C GLU A 36 2.78 -6.47 5.90
N PHE A 37 3.64 -7.39 6.33
CA PHE A 37 5.03 -7.13 6.73
C PHE A 37 5.89 -6.46 5.65
N ASP A 38 5.51 -6.59 4.39
CA ASP A 38 6.21 -6.10 3.21
C ASP A 38 5.72 -4.73 2.70
N GLN A 39 4.54 -4.28 3.15
CA GLN A 39 3.85 -3.11 2.58
C GLN A 39 3.39 -2.09 3.64
N GLU A 40 3.42 -2.45 4.92
CA GLU A 40 2.95 -1.62 6.02
C GLU A 40 4.07 -1.22 7.00
N ILE A 41 4.04 0.05 7.43
CA ILE A 41 4.85 0.56 8.53
C ILE A 41 4.13 0.27 9.84
N LEU A 42 4.82 -0.38 10.79
CA LEU A 42 4.38 -0.45 12.18
C LEU A 42 4.62 0.91 12.86
N LYS A 43 3.55 1.63 13.19
CA LYS A 43 3.64 2.97 13.80
C LYS A 43 3.69 2.94 15.30
N SER A 44 2.84 2.10 15.91
CA SER A 44 2.82 1.93 17.36
C SER A 44 2.34 0.53 17.71
N ILE A 45 2.82 0.03 18.84
CA ILE A 45 2.40 -1.25 19.39
C ILE A 45 2.09 -1.09 20.87
N CYS A 46 0.99 -1.69 21.31
CA CYS A 46 0.64 -1.82 22.71
C CYS A 46 0.49 -3.30 23.05
N ALA A 47 1.20 -3.76 24.07
CA ALA A 47 1.29 -5.17 24.42
C ALA A 47 1.46 -5.38 25.93
N SER A 48 1.05 -6.55 26.40
CA SER A 48 1.33 -7.02 27.77
C SER A 48 2.66 -7.77 27.80
N ILE A 49 3.48 -7.47 28.82
CA ILE A 49 4.74 -8.17 29.07
C ILE A 49 4.49 -9.43 29.90
N GLU A 50 5.28 -10.47 29.64
CA GLU A 50 5.36 -11.64 30.49
C GLU A 50 6.28 -11.34 31.68
N SER A 51 5.72 -11.44 32.89
CA SER A 51 6.46 -11.29 34.15
C SER A 51 6.13 -12.45 35.08
N ASP A 52 7.15 -12.92 35.81
CA ASP A 52 6.99 -13.94 36.85
C ASP A 52 6.24 -13.41 38.09
N CYS A 53 6.15 -12.09 38.21
CA CYS A 53 5.29 -11.40 39.16
C CYS A 53 3.91 -11.13 38.54
N ASP A 54 2.83 -11.32 39.30
CA ASP A 54 1.40 -11.10 38.96
C ASP A 54 1.04 -9.66 38.51
N MET A 55 2.04 -8.83 38.18
CA MET A 55 1.88 -7.47 37.70
C MET A 55 1.47 -7.49 36.22
N ASN A 56 0.23 -7.07 35.94
CA ASN A 56 -0.24 -6.86 34.57
C ASN A 56 0.38 -5.58 33.98
N GLU A 57 1.68 -5.62 33.66
CA GLU A 57 2.38 -4.51 33.01
C GLU A 57 1.95 -4.36 31.55
N VAL A 58 1.53 -3.16 31.19
CA VAL A 58 1.19 -2.79 29.81
C VAL A 58 2.24 -1.84 29.29
N VAL A 59 2.76 -2.18 28.11
CA VAL A 59 3.78 -1.40 27.43
C VAL A 59 3.25 -0.96 26.10
N SER A 60 3.30 0.35 25.87
CA SER A 60 2.90 0.96 24.61
C SER A 60 4.04 1.83 24.12
N GLY A 61 4.32 1.78 22.83
CA GLY A 61 5.39 2.62 22.30
C GLY A 61 5.46 2.67 20.78
N SER A 62 6.23 3.65 20.33
CA SER A 62 6.74 3.79 18.96
C SER A 62 8.26 3.96 19.05
N ASP A 63 8.76 5.20 18.97
CA ASP A 63 10.15 5.56 19.25
C ASP A 63 10.44 5.66 20.76
N ALA A 64 9.43 6.07 21.54
CA ALA A 64 9.48 6.09 23.00
C ALA A 64 8.64 4.96 23.60
N VAL A 65 9.07 4.44 24.75
CA VAL A 65 8.33 3.45 25.52
C VAL A 65 7.55 4.12 26.66
N SER A 66 6.26 3.84 26.73
CA SER A 66 5.38 4.20 27.84
C SER A 66 5.02 2.94 28.61
N LEU A 67 5.26 2.98 29.92
CA LEU A 67 5.04 1.86 30.83
C LEU A 67 3.93 2.23 31.80
N TYR A 68 2.92 1.38 31.88
CA TYR A 68 1.89 1.47 32.91
C TYR A 68 2.11 0.34 33.92
N THR A 69 2.71 0.70 35.06
CA THR A 69 3.09 -0.24 36.12
C THR A 69 3.11 0.44 37.49
N GLU A 70 2.82 -0.30 38.56
CA GLU A 70 2.96 0.20 39.93
C GLU A 70 4.41 0.03 40.39
N VAL A 71 5.10 1.14 40.66
CA VAL A 71 6.53 1.13 40.96
C VAL A 71 6.82 2.10 42.09
N GLU A 72 7.56 1.64 43.10
CA GLU A 72 8.13 2.49 44.16
C GLU A 72 9.39 3.19 43.67
N LEU A 73 9.68 4.40 44.19
CA LEU A 73 10.85 5.18 43.78
C LEU A 73 12.18 4.40 43.91
N SER A 74 12.27 3.51 44.89
CA SER A 74 13.43 2.62 45.11
C SER A 74 13.72 1.67 43.96
N ASN A 75 12.71 1.31 43.16
CA ASN A 75 12.79 0.28 42.13
C ASN A 75 13.09 0.87 40.73
N PHE A 76 13.22 2.20 40.62
CA PHE A 76 13.55 2.88 39.36
C PHE A 76 14.88 2.45 38.73
N PRO A 77 15.99 2.28 39.49
CA PRO A 77 17.24 1.82 38.90
C PRO A 77 17.12 0.45 38.23
N GLU A 78 16.45 -0.49 38.91
CA GLU A 78 16.21 -1.84 38.38
C GLU A 78 15.32 -1.81 37.13
N LEU A 79 14.27 -0.96 37.14
CA LEU A 79 13.43 -0.76 35.96
C LEU A 79 14.22 -0.19 34.78
N ALA A 80 15.10 0.78 35.01
CA ALA A 80 15.94 1.37 33.97
C ALA A 80 16.92 0.34 33.38
N ASP A 81 17.57 -0.45 34.23
CA ASP A 81 18.48 -1.52 33.80
C ASP A 81 17.74 -2.58 32.99
N ARG A 82 16.51 -2.96 33.38
CA ARG A 82 15.66 -3.87 32.63
C ARG A 82 15.33 -3.32 31.24
N LEU A 83 14.96 -2.05 31.13
CA LEU A 83 14.61 -1.43 29.84
C LEU A 83 15.83 -1.30 28.92
N ILE A 84 16.99 -0.92 29.46
CA ILE A 84 18.24 -0.83 28.69
C ILE A 84 18.67 -2.22 28.21
N SER A 85 18.53 -3.24 29.06
CA SER A 85 18.84 -4.62 28.69
C SER A 85 17.91 -5.10 27.56
N ALA A 86 16.60 -4.88 27.71
CA ALA A 86 15.61 -5.22 26.69
C ALA A 86 15.84 -4.48 25.36
N TYR A 87 16.24 -3.21 25.40
CA TYR A 87 16.58 -2.43 24.20
C TYR A 87 17.80 -3.00 23.45
N ARG A 88 18.76 -3.58 24.15
CA ARG A 88 19.97 -4.17 23.56
C ARG A 88 19.77 -5.61 23.08
N GLU A 89 18.74 -6.28 23.56
CA GLU A 89 18.43 -7.65 23.13
C GLU A 89 18.03 -7.71 21.66
N GLN A 90 18.43 -8.81 21.01
CA GLN A 90 18.13 -9.10 19.60
C GLN A 90 17.21 -10.32 19.45
N THR A 91 16.79 -10.92 20.56
CA THR A 91 15.93 -12.11 20.62
C THR A 91 14.59 -11.92 19.90
N TYR A 92 14.11 -10.67 19.81
CA TYR A 92 12.89 -10.34 19.07
C TYR A 92 12.97 -10.70 17.59
N LYS A 93 14.17 -10.72 16.99
CA LYS A 93 14.38 -11.03 15.57
C LYS A 93 13.98 -12.46 15.19
N GLU A 94 14.00 -13.38 16.14
CA GLU A 94 13.56 -14.76 15.91
C GLU A 94 12.04 -14.84 15.68
N LYS A 95 11.28 -13.98 16.38
CA LYS A 95 9.82 -13.97 16.34
C LYS A 95 9.24 -12.90 15.41
N TYR A 96 9.95 -11.79 15.27
CA TYR A 96 9.51 -10.60 14.55
C TYR A 96 10.65 -10.02 13.67
N PRO A 97 11.23 -10.81 12.75
CA PRO A 97 12.33 -10.34 11.89
C PRO A 97 11.93 -9.17 10.99
N TRP A 98 10.65 -9.10 10.63
CA TRP A 98 10.05 -8.08 9.77
C TRP A 98 10.08 -6.66 10.37
N VAL A 99 10.25 -6.51 11.69
CA VAL A 99 10.35 -5.19 12.33
C VAL A 99 11.53 -4.37 11.77
N ASP A 100 12.56 -5.06 11.28
CA ASP A 100 13.75 -4.43 10.71
C ASP A 100 13.67 -4.19 9.19
N PHE A 101 12.54 -4.53 8.53
CA PHE A 101 12.37 -4.27 7.11
C PHE A 101 12.19 -2.78 6.81
N ILE A 102 11.50 -2.05 7.70
CA ILE A 102 11.28 -0.61 7.57
C ILE A 102 11.65 0.05 8.90
N GLN A 103 12.78 0.74 8.94
CA GLN A 103 13.34 1.28 10.17
C GLN A 103 13.29 2.81 10.19
N PRO A 104 12.89 3.44 11.32
CA PRO A 104 12.97 4.88 11.45
C PRO A 104 14.43 5.37 11.42
N ILE A 105 14.63 6.55 10.86
CA ILE A 105 15.93 7.22 10.78
C ILE A 105 15.99 8.32 11.82
N SER A 106 17.02 8.30 12.66
CA SER A 106 17.27 9.34 13.67
C SER A 106 18.49 10.22 13.36
N ASP A 107 19.33 9.85 12.39
CA ASP A 107 20.53 10.63 12.01
C ASP A 107 20.14 11.99 11.39
N PRO A 108 20.43 13.12 12.07
CA PRO A 108 20.07 14.45 11.58
C PRO A 108 20.73 14.81 10.25
N ALA A 109 21.94 14.30 9.97
CA ALA A 109 22.66 14.62 8.73
C ALA A 109 21.98 13.94 7.53
N LEU A 110 21.62 12.66 7.67
CA LEU A 110 20.86 11.93 6.66
C LEU A 110 19.47 12.53 6.46
N ILE A 111 18.73 12.83 7.54
CA ILE A 111 17.41 13.48 7.46
C ILE A 111 17.48 14.81 6.70
N LYS A 112 18.52 15.61 6.96
CA LYS A 112 18.73 16.87 6.23
C LYS A 112 18.94 16.61 4.74
N THR A 113 19.75 15.61 4.39
CA THR A 113 20.03 15.25 3.00
C THR A 113 18.77 14.78 2.26
N LEU A 114 17.95 13.95 2.90
CA LEU A 114 16.67 13.47 2.36
C LEU A 114 15.67 14.62 2.17
N ASN A 115 15.60 15.53 3.16
CA ASN A 115 14.81 16.74 3.08
C ASN A 115 15.26 17.65 1.93
N ASP A 116 16.57 17.85 1.74
CA ASP A 116 17.10 18.63 0.63
C ASP A 116 16.71 18.01 -0.71
N ASN A 117 16.68 16.68 -0.81
CA ASN A 117 16.25 15.93 -2.00
C ASN A 117 14.77 16.20 -2.37
N ILE A 118 13.85 16.07 -1.41
CA ILE A 118 12.42 16.36 -1.66
C ILE A 118 12.19 17.84 -1.98
N LEU A 119 12.96 18.75 -1.37
CA LEU A 119 12.84 20.18 -1.63
C LEU A 119 13.32 20.54 -3.04
N LEU A 120 14.37 19.90 -3.56
CA LEU A 120 14.78 20.05 -4.96
C LEU A 120 13.64 19.66 -5.90
N SER A 121 13.04 18.49 -5.67
CA SER A 121 11.90 17.99 -6.45
C SER A 121 10.68 18.93 -6.39
N ILE A 122 10.30 19.39 -5.19
CA ILE A 122 9.19 20.35 -4.99
C ILE A 122 9.47 21.68 -5.71
N ASN A 123 10.69 22.20 -5.60
CA ASN A 123 11.02 23.49 -6.20
C ASN A 123 11.08 23.43 -7.74
N ASN A 124 11.40 22.26 -8.30
CA ASN A 124 11.41 21.99 -9.74
C ASN A 124 10.06 21.49 -10.28
N ASP A 125 8.99 21.51 -9.47
CA ASP A 125 7.65 21.01 -9.84
C ASP A 125 7.62 19.53 -10.26
N SER A 126 8.59 18.73 -9.81
CA SER A 126 8.69 17.28 -10.03
C SER A 126 8.11 16.53 -8.83
N LEU A 127 6.80 16.33 -8.81
CA LEU A 127 6.06 15.78 -7.66
C LEU A 127 5.66 14.31 -7.82
N GLU A 128 6.28 13.56 -8.74
CA GLU A 128 5.86 12.18 -9.04
C GLU A 128 5.92 11.27 -7.80
N ASN A 129 6.96 11.42 -6.99
CA ASN A 129 7.21 10.64 -5.77
C ASN A 129 6.90 11.41 -4.48
N ILE A 130 6.11 12.49 -4.56
CA ILE A 130 5.77 13.33 -3.40
C ILE A 130 4.27 13.59 -3.40
N TRP A 131 3.59 13.17 -2.33
CA TRP A 131 2.15 13.31 -2.20
C TRP A 131 1.76 13.77 -0.80
N MET A 132 0.47 13.98 -0.59
CA MET A 132 -0.05 14.39 0.71
C MET A 132 -1.15 13.46 1.17
N SER A 133 -1.15 13.14 2.46
CA SER A 133 -2.23 12.41 3.11
C SER A 133 -2.49 12.99 4.51
N PRO A 134 -3.71 12.82 5.04
CA PRO A 134 -3.99 13.15 6.43
C PRO A 134 -3.09 12.35 7.39
N PRO A 135 -2.51 12.98 8.43
CA PRO A 135 -1.64 12.29 9.36
C PRO A 135 -2.40 11.41 10.37
N GLU A 136 -3.71 11.57 10.50
CA GLU A 136 -4.56 10.81 11.42
C GLU A 136 -5.85 10.38 10.73
N VAL A 137 -6.50 9.35 11.28
CA VAL A 137 -7.81 8.89 10.81
C VAL A 137 -8.83 10.00 11.00
N ILE A 138 -9.53 10.36 9.93
CA ILE A 138 -10.53 11.43 9.93
C ILE A 138 -11.92 10.85 10.09
N ASP A 139 -12.72 11.46 10.97
CA ASP A 139 -14.16 11.31 10.95
C ASP A 139 -14.77 12.13 9.80
N TYR A 140 -14.97 11.48 8.65
CA TYR A 140 -15.57 12.12 7.48
C TYR A 140 -17.05 12.48 7.67
N SER A 141 -17.74 11.95 8.70
CA SER A 141 -19.13 12.30 8.97
C SER A 141 -19.25 13.74 9.49
N ASP A 142 -18.21 14.23 10.14
CA ASP A 142 -18.13 15.59 10.67
C ASP A 142 -17.13 16.46 9.89
N LEU A 143 -16.62 16.06 8.72
CA LEU A 143 -15.65 16.86 7.95
C LEU A 143 -16.31 17.63 6.78
N SER A 144 -16.19 18.96 6.77
CA SER A 144 -16.53 19.78 5.59
C SER A 144 -15.40 19.87 4.57
N GLY A 145 -14.14 19.89 5.02
CA GLY A 145 -12.98 19.83 4.16
C GLY A 145 -11.72 20.51 4.70
N PHE A 146 -10.73 20.60 3.84
CA PHE A 146 -9.42 21.19 4.09
C PHE A 146 -9.31 22.57 3.46
N VAL A 147 -8.70 23.51 4.18
CA VAL A 147 -8.47 24.88 3.69
C VAL A 147 -6.98 25.20 3.77
N TYR A 148 -6.37 25.47 2.61
CA TYR A 148 -4.94 25.79 2.51
C TYR A 148 -4.63 27.25 2.80
N ARG A 149 -5.63 28.12 2.69
CA ARG A 149 -5.51 29.55 2.94
C ARG A 149 -6.85 30.16 3.32
N THR A 150 -6.87 30.90 4.41
CA THR A 150 -7.98 31.79 4.78
C THR A 150 -7.61 33.23 4.45
N SER A 151 -8.44 33.92 3.67
CA SER A 151 -8.31 35.36 3.43
C SER A 151 -9.49 36.08 4.08
N LYS A 152 -9.28 37.26 4.68
CA LYS A 152 -10.38 38.08 5.20
C LYS A 152 -11.31 38.61 4.09
N ALA A 153 -10.83 38.60 2.84
CA ALA A 153 -11.56 39.17 1.70
C ALA A 153 -12.39 38.15 0.91
N ASN A 154 -12.11 36.84 1.05
CA ASN A 154 -12.73 35.79 0.24
C ASN A 154 -13.22 34.65 1.13
N SER A 155 -14.30 34.00 0.73
CA SER A 155 -14.76 32.76 1.34
C SER A 155 -13.65 31.69 1.32
N PRO A 156 -13.54 30.84 2.36
CA PRO A 156 -12.60 29.73 2.36
C PRO A 156 -12.85 28.80 1.17
N CYS A 157 -11.78 28.36 0.51
CA CYS A 157 -11.86 27.31 -0.49
C CYS A 157 -11.70 25.96 0.21
N PHE A 158 -12.78 25.17 0.21
CA PHE A 158 -12.80 23.85 0.83
C PHE A 158 -12.41 22.78 -0.19
N HIS A 159 -11.40 22.00 0.17
CA HIS A 159 -10.94 20.84 -0.57
C HIS A 159 -11.38 19.57 0.12
N ARG A 160 -11.91 18.59 -0.62
CA ARG A 160 -12.28 17.29 -0.06
C ARG A 160 -11.08 16.38 0.19
N GLU A 161 -10.00 16.61 -0.56
CA GLU A 161 -8.79 15.80 -0.52
C GLU A 161 -7.56 16.71 -0.45
N LEU A 162 -6.48 16.17 0.13
CA LEU A 162 -5.20 16.87 0.17
C LEU A 162 -4.49 16.76 -1.18
N ASN A 163 -4.04 17.89 -1.71
CA ASN A 163 -3.34 17.92 -3.00
C ASN A 163 -2.20 18.95 -2.96
N LEU A 164 -0.96 18.46 -3.09
CA LEU A 164 0.25 19.28 -2.99
C LEU A 164 0.32 20.36 -4.07
N ASN A 165 -0.06 20.03 -5.31
CA ASN A 165 -0.04 20.98 -6.43
C ASN A 165 -1.01 22.15 -6.20
N ILE A 166 -2.23 21.84 -5.74
CA ILE A 166 -3.24 22.85 -5.43
C ILE A 166 -2.77 23.69 -4.24
N LEU A 167 -2.27 23.04 -3.19
CA LEU A 167 -1.77 23.71 -2.00
C LEU A 167 -0.68 24.71 -2.33
N ILE A 168 0.37 24.31 -3.07
CA ILE A 168 1.49 25.21 -3.41
C ILE A 168 0.99 26.47 -4.12
N LYS A 169 0.06 26.32 -5.07
CA LYS A 169 -0.54 27.41 -5.84
C LYS A 169 -1.42 28.33 -4.99
N GLU A 170 -2.38 27.77 -4.26
CA GLU A 170 -3.35 28.54 -3.46
C GLU A 170 -2.74 29.17 -2.21
N ALA A 171 -1.79 28.46 -1.60
CA ALA A 171 -1.09 28.95 -0.42
C ALA A 171 -0.12 30.09 -0.74
N HIS A 172 0.19 30.30 -2.03
CA HIS A 172 1.22 31.21 -2.53
C HIS A 172 2.56 31.00 -1.83
N MET A 173 3.00 29.74 -1.75
CA MET A 173 4.29 29.45 -1.13
C MET A 173 5.41 30.03 -1.99
N ARG A 174 6.24 30.89 -1.38
CA ARG A 174 7.37 31.51 -2.08
C ARG A 174 8.45 30.45 -2.33
N LYS A 175 8.88 30.34 -3.59
CA LYS A 175 10.07 29.57 -3.94
C LYS A 175 11.35 30.38 -3.59
N PRO A 176 12.44 29.73 -3.14
CA PRO A 176 12.54 28.29 -2.87
C PRO A 176 11.76 27.91 -1.59
N ILE A 177 10.98 26.86 -1.69
CA ILE A 177 10.30 26.21 -0.57
C ILE A 177 11.37 25.54 0.30
N SER A 178 11.25 25.73 1.61
CA SER A 178 12.13 25.18 2.65
C SER A 178 11.35 24.28 3.61
N VAL A 179 12.04 23.40 4.34
CA VAL A 179 11.42 22.55 5.37
C VAL A 179 10.72 23.41 6.41
N GLU A 180 11.32 24.51 6.84
CA GLU A 180 10.75 25.41 7.83
C GLU A 180 9.48 26.08 7.29
N SER A 181 9.41 26.38 5.98
CA SER A 181 8.18 26.90 5.37
C SER A 181 7.06 25.87 5.37
N LEU A 182 7.37 24.58 5.10
CA LEU A 182 6.41 23.48 5.14
C LEU A 182 5.92 23.19 6.57
N LYS A 183 6.80 23.26 7.57
CA LYS A 183 6.46 23.09 8.99
C LYS A 183 5.59 24.23 9.53
N ARG A 184 5.88 25.47 9.10
CA ARG A 184 5.11 26.66 9.50
C ARG A 184 3.75 26.72 8.80
N ARG A 185 3.67 26.34 7.52
CA ARG A 185 2.41 26.42 6.78
C ARG A 185 1.42 25.41 7.34
N LYS A 186 0.18 25.85 7.55
CA LYS A 186 -0.89 25.04 8.12
C LYS A 186 -1.98 24.75 7.10
N ILE A 187 -2.50 23.52 7.17
CA ILE A 187 -3.72 23.07 6.50
C ILE A 187 -4.79 23.05 7.57
N LYS A 188 -5.80 23.91 7.42
CA LYS A 188 -6.91 23.98 8.37
C LYS A 188 -7.97 22.97 8.03
N ARG A 189 -8.63 22.45 9.05
CA ARG A 189 -9.72 21.48 8.96
C ARG A 189 -10.97 22.09 9.53
N PHE A 190 -12.07 21.84 8.84
CA PHE A 190 -13.37 22.38 9.22
C PHE A 190 -14.39 21.27 9.33
N ASN A 191 -15.23 21.37 10.35
CA ASN A 191 -16.29 20.39 10.54
C ASN A 191 -17.54 20.67 9.71
N ALA A 192 -18.56 19.81 9.80
CA ALA A 192 -19.84 19.96 9.10
C ALA A 192 -20.56 21.29 9.40
N SER A 193 -20.26 21.93 10.54
CA SER A 193 -20.78 23.24 10.92
C SER A 193 -19.89 24.41 10.46
N GLU A 194 -18.94 24.16 9.56
CA GLU A 194 -17.93 25.11 9.08
C GLU A 194 -17.12 25.78 10.20
N GLN A 195 -16.92 25.08 11.32
CA GLN A 195 -16.05 25.51 12.41
C GLN A 195 -14.66 24.88 12.27
N GLU A 196 -13.61 25.67 12.52
CA GLU A 196 -12.23 25.17 12.51
C GLU A 196 -12.03 24.20 13.68
N ILE A 197 -11.81 22.92 13.38
CA ILE A 197 -11.57 21.86 14.37
C ILE A 197 -10.09 21.60 14.64
N GLY A 198 -9.21 22.18 13.82
CA GLY A 198 -7.77 22.13 14.03
C GLY A 198 -6.99 22.30 12.73
N ALA A 199 -5.68 22.13 12.81
CA ALA A 199 -4.81 22.26 11.66
C ALA A 199 -3.56 21.37 11.76
N TRP A 200 -3.03 20.97 10.61
CA TRP A 200 -1.77 20.22 10.49
C TRP A 200 -0.72 21.07 9.79
N SER A 201 0.57 20.80 10.04
CA SER A 201 1.62 21.37 9.19
C SER A 201 1.56 20.71 7.81
N VAL A 202 2.00 21.43 6.76
CA VAL A 202 2.14 20.82 5.43
C VAL A 202 3.15 19.68 5.48
N TYR A 203 4.22 19.83 6.27
CA TYR A 203 5.22 18.79 6.46
C TYR A 203 4.65 17.51 7.10
N HIS A 204 3.71 17.61 8.04
CA HIS A 204 3.06 16.46 8.67
C HIS A 204 2.17 15.69 7.71
N CYS A 205 1.55 16.38 6.76
CA CYS A 205 0.78 15.75 5.71
C CYS A 205 1.62 15.24 4.55
N LEU A 206 2.94 15.47 4.54
CA LEU A 206 3.79 15.18 3.39
C LEU A 206 4.27 13.72 3.45
N ASN A 207 4.19 13.07 2.29
CA ASN A 207 4.78 11.75 2.08
C ASN A 207 5.66 11.81 0.85
N ALA A 208 6.76 11.08 0.88
CA ALA A 208 7.69 11.03 -0.23
C ALA A 208 8.45 9.71 -0.26
N GLU A 209 8.87 9.33 -1.46
CA GLU A 209 9.83 8.25 -1.68
C GLU A 209 11.10 8.84 -2.31
N VAL A 210 12.26 8.51 -1.74
CA VAL A 210 13.58 8.98 -2.18
C VAL A 210 14.50 7.79 -2.30
N ILE A 211 15.12 7.63 -3.46
CA ILE A 211 16.20 6.66 -3.67
C ILE A 211 17.53 7.41 -3.57
N LEU A 212 18.40 6.98 -2.66
CA LEU A 212 19.71 7.59 -2.45
C LEU A 212 20.74 6.49 -2.18
N ASN A 213 21.81 6.45 -2.98
CA ASN A 213 22.87 5.42 -2.89
C ASN A 213 22.33 3.99 -2.93
N ASP A 214 21.38 3.71 -3.82
CA ASP A 214 20.70 2.41 -3.98
C ASP A 214 19.89 1.94 -2.75
N GLU A 215 19.67 2.82 -1.77
CA GLU A 215 18.73 2.59 -0.67
C GLU A 215 17.44 3.40 -0.88
N THR A 216 16.32 2.80 -0.51
CA THR A 216 14.99 3.45 -0.56
C THR A 216 14.63 4.04 0.79
N TYR A 217 14.20 5.30 0.77
CA TYR A 217 13.81 6.07 1.93
C TYR A 217 12.39 6.60 1.76
N ILE A 218 11.62 6.57 2.84
CA ILE A 218 10.21 6.94 2.84
C ILE A 218 9.97 8.00 3.91
N LEU A 219 9.37 9.13 3.53
CA LEU A 219 8.81 10.11 4.45
C LEU A 219 7.35 9.77 4.70
N ASN A 220 6.97 9.62 5.96
CA ASN A 220 5.58 9.44 6.37
C ASN A 220 5.38 9.96 7.79
N ASP A 221 4.38 10.83 8.00
CA ASP A 221 4.05 11.46 9.29
C ASP A 221 5.22 12.23 9.93
N GLU A 222 5.95 13.04 9.16
CA GLU A 222 7.15 13.78 9.59
C GLU A 222 8.42 12.93 9.82
N TYR A 223 8.30 11.60 9.84
CA TYR A 223 9.41 10.68 10.07
C TYR A 223 9.95 10.11 8.77
N TRP A 224 11.27 9.98 8.71
CA TRP A 224 11.96 9.25 7.65
C TRP A 224 12.17 7.81 8.07
N TYR A 225 11.94 6.90 7.13
CA TYR A 225 12.16 5.48 7.26
C TYR A 225 13.11 5.02 6.17
N ARG A 226 13.97 4.06 6.49
CA ARG A 226 14.80 3.33 5.53
C ARG A 226 14.19 1.96 5.30
N VAL A 227 14.04 1.59 4.04
CA VAL A 227 13.70 0.22 3.63
C VAL A 227 14.99 -0.60 3.60
N ASN A 228 15.00 -1.76 4.25
CA ASN A 228 16.15 -2.62 4.31
C ASN A 228 16.53 -3.15 2.91
N GLY A 229 17.78 -2.90 2.49
CA GLY A 229 18.25 -3.30 1.16
C GLY A 229 18.28 -4.81 0.91
N GLU A 230 18.52 -5.64 1.93
CA GLU A 230 18.44 -7.10 1.79
C GLU A 230 17.01 -7.56 1.57
N PHE A 231 16.05 -6.92 2.23
CA PHE A 231 14.62 -7.16 2.02
C PHE A 231 14.17 -6.69 0.62
N SER A 232 14.57 -5.50 0.19
CA SER A 232 14.31 -5.06 -1.20
C SER A 232 14.94 -6.01 -2.22
N LYS A 233 16.16 -6.49 -1.94
CA LYS A 233 16.83 -7.48 -2.79
C LYS A 233 16.10 -8.81 -2.81
N SER A 234 15.62 -9.32 -1.67
CA SER A 234 14.90 -10.60 -1.65
C SER A 234 13.59 -10.53 -2.45
N ILE A 235 12.90 -9.39 -2.44
CA ILE A 235 11.73 -9.14 -3.29
C ILE A 235 12.12 -9.09 -4.76
N ASN A 236 13.18 -8.35 -5.10
CA ASN A 236 13.65 -8.27 -6.49
C ASN A 236 14.11 -9.64 -7.00
N ASP A 237 14.90 -10.37 -6.22
CA ASP A 237 15.37 -11.73 -6.52
C ASP A 237 14.16 -12.68 -6.69
N PHE A 238 13.11 -12.56 -5.88
CA PHE A 238 11.87 -13.34 -6.05
C PHE A 238 11.22 -13.08 -7.41
N PHE A 239 11.10 -11.81 -7.82
CA PHE A 239 10.53 -11.46 -9.12
C PHE A 239 11.44 -11.81 -10.30
N GLU A 240 12.76 -11.71 -10.15
CA GLU A 240 13.73 -12.08 -11.18
C GLU A 240 13.78 -13.59 -11.43
N ASN A 241 13.61 -14.39 -10.37
CA ASN A 241 13.60 -15.85 -10.43
C ASN A 241 12.21 -16.45 -10.68
N MET A 242 11.16 -15.63 -10.80
CA MET A 242 9.82 -16.13 -11.11
C MET A 242 9.77 -16.70 -12.54
N ASP A 243 9.16 -17.86 -12.69
CA ASP A 243 8.95 -18.48 -14.00
C ASP A 243 8.15 -17.54 -14.90
N ARG A 244 8.68 -17.28 -16.08
CA ARG A 244 7.99 -16.49 -17.09
C ARG A 244 6.93 -17.35 -17.75
N SER A 245 5.81 -16.73 -18.10
CA SER A 245 4.80 -17.42 -18.90
C SER A 245 5.38 -17.80 -20.28
N ASP A 246 5.11 -19.03 -20.71
CA ASP A 246 5.42 -19.52 -22.05
C ASP A 246 4.45 -19.00 -23.13
N ILE A 247 3.47 -18.18 -22.73
CA ILE A 247 2.49 -17.60 -23.66
C ILE A 247 3.20 -16.53 -24.50
N ASP A 248 3.29 -16.81 -25.81
CA ASP A 248 3.82 -15.86 -26.77
C ASP A 248 2.71 -14.90 -27.24
N PHE A 249 3.03 -13.61 -27.25
CA PHE A 249 2.12 -12.55 -27.61
C PHE A 249 2.68 -11.75 -28.80
N PRO A 250 1.84 -11.41 -29.80
CA PRO A 250 2.23 -10.53 -30.89
C PRO A 250 2.85 -9.21 -30.44
N ASP A 251 3.72 -8.62 -31.27
CA ASP A 251 4.27 -7.29 -31.01
C ASP A 251 3.16 -6.22 -30.98
N PHE A 252 3.25 -5.32 -29.99
CA PHE A 252 2.26 -4.25 -29.80
C PHE A 252 2.17 -3.28 -30.98
N ASN A 253 3.27 -3.09 -31.72
CA ASN A 253 3.36 -2.28 -32.94
C ASN A 253 2.78 -0.84 -32.84
N GLY A 254 2.71 -0.28 -31.63
CA GLY A 254 2.19 1.08 -31.42
C GLY A 254 0.67 1.22 -31.54
N MET A 255 -0.07 0.11 -31.52
CA MET A 255 -1.53 0.09 -31.45
C MET A 255 -2.04 0.79 -30.18
N ASN A 256 -3.34 1.01 -30.06
CA ASN A 256 -3.93 1.23 -28.74
C ASN A 256 -4.27 -0.10 -28.06
N GLU A 257 -4.56 -0.08 -26.75
CA GLU A 257 -4.81 -1.30 -25.95
C GLU A 257 -5.94 -2.16 -26.54
N ALA A 258 -7.05 -1.55 -26.96
CA ALA A 258 -8.18 -2.28 -27.52
C ALA A 258 -7.85 -2.91 -28.89
N GLU A 259 -7.18 -2.17 -29.76
CA GLU A 259 -6.69 -2.69 -31.06
C GLU A 259 -5.74 -3.86 -30.87
N TYR A 260 -4.83 -3.76 -29.89
CA TYR A 260 -3.90 -4.81 -29.56
C TYR A 260 -4.62 -6.07 -29.05
N LEU A 261 -5.53 -5.92 -28.09
CA LEU A 261 -6.29 -7.04 -27.53
C LEU A 261 -7.13 -7.76 -28.61
N MET A 262 -7.72 -7.01 -29.54
CA MET A 262 -8.42 -7.59 -30.69
C MET A 262 -7.50 -8.32 -31.65
N ALA A 263 -6.24 -7.89 -31.81
CA ALA A 263 -5.27 -8.56 -32.67
C ALA A 263 -4.75 -9.86 -32.03
N VAL A 264 -4.69 -9.92 -30.70
CA VAL A 264 -4.30 -11.13 -29.94
C VAL A 264 -5.43 -12.15 -29.87
N ALA A 265 -6.66 -11.69 -29.68
CA ALA A 265 -7.82 -12.56 -29.54
C ALA A 265 -8.18 -13.23 -30.88
N ASP A 266 -7.91 -14.52 -30.99
CA ASP A 266 -8.29 -15.36 -32.12
C ASP A 266 -9.59 -16.13 -31.88
N GLY A 267 -10.10 -16.12 -30.65
CA GLY A 267 -11.28 -16.87 -30.22
C GLY A 267 -11.05 -18.37 -30.06
N GLU A 268 -9.88 -18.90 -30.40
CA GLU A 268 -9.51 -20.33 -30.31
C GLU A 268 -8.51 -20.56 -29.17
N ASN A 269 -7.42 -19.81 -29.16
CA ASN A 269 -6.40 -19.84 -28.11
C ASN A 269 -6.63 -18.73 -27.07
N PHE A 270 -7.22 -17.59 -27.47
CA PHE A 270 -7.51 -16.46 -26.60
C PHE A 270 -8.91 -15.89 -26.81
N ALA A 271 -9.71 -15.85 -25.74
CA ALA A 271 -10.99 -15.17 -25.71
C ALA A 271 -10.80 -13.70 -25.31
N LEU A 272 -11.43 -12.78 -26.06
CA LEU A 272 -11.49 -11.36 -25.70
C LEU A 272 -12.55 -11.11 -24.63
N LEU A 273 -12.10 -10.72 -23.44
CA LEU A 273 -12.95 -10.39 -22.30
C LEU A 273 -12.84 -8.92 -21.83
N ASP A 274 -12.05 -8.10 -22.52
CA ASP A 274 -12.04 -6.64 -22.33
C ASP A 274 -13.46 -6.07 -22.30
N ARG A 275 -13.75 -5.30 -21.25
CA ARG A 275 -15.06 -4.66 -20.96
C ARG A 275 -16.22 -5.64 -20.79
N LYS A 276 -15.97 -6.95 -20.70
CA LYS A 276 -16.98 -7.97 -20.36
C LYS A 276 -17.16 -8.02 -18.85
N LEU A 277 -18.05 -7.17 -18.38
CA LEU A 277 -18.30 -7.01 -16.95
C LEU A 277 -19.06 -8.20 -16.35
N ILE A 278 -18.67 -8.57 -15.14
CA ILE A 278 -19.39 -9.49 -14.26
C ILE A 278 -19.93 -8.71 -13.05
N ARG A 279 -21.00 -9.21 -12.45
CA ARG A 279 -21.65 -8.61 -11.28
C ARG A 279 -21.71 -9.64 -10.16
N PRO A 280 -20.77 -9.60 -9.21
CA PRO A 280 -20.87 -10.37 -7.99
C PRO A 280 -22.12 -9.94 -7.19
N ILE A 281 -22.74 -10.85 -6.45
CA ILE A 281 -24.02 -10.64 -5.76
C ILE A 281 -23.91 -9.52 -4.71
N ASN A 282 -22.79 -9.43 -4.01
CA ASN A 282 -22.65 -8.61 -2.80
C ASN A 282 -21.81 -7.34 -2.96
N THR A 283 -21.25 -7.06 -4.14
CA THR A 283 -20.33 -5.92 -4.33
C THR A 283 -21.01 -4.66 -4.88
N GLY A 284 -22.27 -4.75 -5.34
CA GLY A 284 -23.05 -3.64 -5.93
C GLY A 284 -22.54 -3.11 -7.27
N ASN A 285 -21.22 -3.23 -7.49
CA ASN A 285 -20.47 -2.78 -8.64
C ASN A 285 -20.26 -3.92 -9.64
N LYS A 286 -20.10 -3.51 -10.90
CA LYS A 286 -19.64 -4.39 -11.97
C LYS A 286 -18.12 -4.38 -11.95
N ILE A 287 -17.51 -5.55 -12.11
CA ILE A 287 -16.06 -5.70 -12.20
C ILE A 287 -15.70 -6.26 -13.57
N GLU A 288 -14.55 -5.84 -14.08
CA GLU A 288 -13.92 -6.42 -15.25
C GLU A 288 -13.16 -7.68 -14.82
N PHE A 289 -13.35 -8.78 -15.55
CA PHE A 289 -12.83 -10.08 -15.11
C PHE A 289 -11.38 -10.30 -15.51
N CYS A 290 -11.07 -10.14 -16.80
CA CYS A 290 -9.72 -10.08 -17.38
C CYS A 290 -9.84 -9.54 -18.80
N ASP A 291 -8.72 -9.19 -19.42
CA ASP A 291 -8.71 -8.65 -20.78
C ASP A 291 -8.73 -9.79 -21.81
N LEU A 292 -7.94 -10.85 -21.55
CA LEU A 292 -7.94 -12.09 -22.33
C LEU A 292 -8.01 -13.31 -21.40
N LEU A 293 -8.67 -14.36 -21.86
CA LEU A 293 -8.61 -15.68 -21.23
C LEU A 293 -8.02 -16.66 -22.24
N SER A 294 -7.00 -17.41 -21.83
CA SER A 294 -6.39 -18.41 -22.71
C SER A 294 -7.06 -19.78 -22.60
N GLN A 295 -6.88 -20.58 -23.64
CA GLN A 295 -7.29 -21.99 -23.68
C GLN A 295 -6.57 -22.84 -22.63
N CYS A 296 -5.36 -22.45 -22.20
CA CYS A 296 -4.65 -23.06 -21.07
C CYS A 296 -5.04 -22.48 -19.70
N ASN A 297 -6.20 -21.81 -19.62
CA ASN A 297 -6.77 -21.27 -18.39
C ASN A 297 -5.89 -20.21 -17.72
N ALA A 298 -5.24 -19.38 -18.55
CA ALA A 298 -4.52 -18.20 -18.10
C ALA A 298 -5.41 -16.96 -18.13
N PHE A 299 -5.51 -16.28 -16.99
CA PHE A 299 -6.20 -14.98 -16.88
C PHE A 299 -5.20 -13.88 -17.21
N ILE A 300 -5.42 -13.16 -18.30
CA ILE A 300 -4.45 -12.21 -18.82
C ILE A 300 -5.01 -10.80 -18.68
N HIS A 301 -4.24 -9.94 -18.00
CA HIS A 301 -4.51 -8.51 -17.97
C HIS A 301 -3.38 -7.75 -18.64
N VAL A 302 -3.73 -6.89 -19.60
CA VAL A 302 -2.83 -6.07 -20.41
C VAL A 302 -2.97 -4.61 -19.99
N LYS A 303 -1.86 -3.98 -19.60
CA LYS A 303 -1.83 -2.51 -19.44
C LYS A 303 -0.62 -1.88 -20.06
N LYS A 304 -0.83 -0.67 -20.58
CA LYS A 304 0.27 0.20 -20.97
C LYS A 304 0.99 0.75 -19.75
N TYR A 305 2.25 0.36 -19.57
CA TYR A 305 3.04 0.84 -18.45
C TYR A 305 3.31 2.35 -18.61
N SER A 306 2.99 3.10 -17.56
CA SER A 306 3.26 4.54 -17.47
C SER A 306 3.73 4.96 -16.09
N SER A 307 3.32 4.25 -15.03
CA SER A 307 3.76 4.46 -13.65
C SER A 307 3.52 3.21 -12.80
N SER A 308 4.14 3.15 -11.61
CA SER A 308 3.90 2.11 -10.60
C SER A 308 2.43 2.00 -10.18
N SER A 309 1.72 3.13 -10.05
CA SER A 309 0.30 3.13 -9.70
C SER A 309 -0.58 2.38 -10.71
N VAL A 310 -0.21 2.36 -12.00
CA VAL A 310 -0.94 1.56 -13.01
C VAL A 310 -0.79 0.07 -12.75
N LEU A 311 0.40 -0.38 -12.30
CA LEU A 311 0.62 -1.77 -11.94
C LEU A 311 -0.15 -2.15 -10.67
N SER A 312 -0.14 -1.32 -9.63
CA SER A 312 -0.93 -1.58 -8.41
C SER A 312 -2.42 -1.74 -8.73
N HIS A 313 -2.98 -0.89 -9.59
CA HIS A 313 -4.35 -1.03 -10.05
C HIS A 313 -4.58 -2.32 -10.84
N LEU A 314 -3.64 -2.70 -11.71
CA LEU A 314 -3.71 -3.94 -12.48
C LEU A 314 -3.72 -5.19 -11.58
N PHE A 315 -2.83 -5.23 -10.59
CA PHE A 315 -2.75 -6.32 -9.62
C PHE A 315 -4.03 -6.43 -8.78
N ALA A 316 -4.56 -5.29 -8.32
CA ALA A 316 -5.80 -5.25 -7.56
C ALA A 316 -7.00 -5.73 -8.40
N GLN A 317 -7.11 -5.33 -9.67
CA GLN A 317 -8.18 -5.79 -10.57
C GLN A 317 -8.17 -7.31 -10.72
N ALA A 318 -7.00 -7.87 -11.00
CA ALA A 318 -6.82 -9.31 -11.15
C ALA A 318 -7.14 -10.08 -9.86
N SER A 319 -6.64 -9.61 -8.72
CA SER A 319 -6.89 -10.24 -7.41
C SER A 319 -8.38 -10.25 -7.07
N VAL A 320 -9.07 -9.12 -7.26
CA VAL A 320 -10.52 -9.01 -7.02
C VAL A 320 -11.31 -9.92 -7.94
N ALA A 321 -10.93 -10.01 -9.22
CA ALA A 321 -11.60 -10.88 -10.19
C ALA A 321 -11.48 -12.36 -9.83
N ILE A 322 -10.29 -12.82 -9.43
CA ILE A 322 -10.05 -14.19 -8.97
C ILE A 322 -10.79 -14.48 -7.67
N ASP A 323 -10.73 -13.58 -6.70
CA ASP A 323 -11.45 -13.75 -5.43
C ASP A 323 -12.96 -13.87 -5.67
N CYS A 324 -13.51 -13.06 -6.58
CA CYS A 324 -14.91 -13.16 -6.98
C CYS A 324 -15.21 -14.50 -7.67
N LEU A 325 -14.33 -15.02 -8.53
CA LEU A 325 -14.50 -16.33 -9.17
C LEU A 325 -14.54 -17.47 -8.16
N MET A 326 -13.67 -17.40 -7.14
CA MET A 326 -13.47 -18.45 -6.14
C MET A 326 -14.53 -18.44 -5.03
N ASN A 327 -15.03 -17.25 -4.69
CA ASN A 327 -15.91 -17.06 -3.53
C ASN A 327 -17.36 -16.68 -3.89
N ASP A 328 -17.65 -16.23 -5.13
CA ASP A 328 -19.01 -15.87 -5.57
C ASP A 328 -19.55 -16.85 -6.65
N PRO A 329 -20.50 -17.73 -6.30
CA PRO A 329 -21.17 -18.65 -7.23
C PRO A 329 -21.76 -18.02 -8.49
N SER A 330 -22.19 -16.76 -8.41
CA SER A 330 -22.84 -16.07 -9.52
C SER A 330 -21.89 -15.66 -10.64
N VAL A 331 -20.58 -15.63 -10.36
CA VAL A 331 -19.58 -15.14 -11.32
C VAL A 331 -19.35 -16.16 -12.42
N GLN A 332 -19.26 -17.45 -12.10
CA GLN A 332 -18.94 -18.50 -13.07
C GLN A 332 -19.92 -18.55 -14.26
N PRO A 333 -21.26 -18.54 -14.06
CA PRO A 333 -22.20 -18.49 -15.18
C PRO A 333 -22.05 -17.23 -16.03
N GLN A 334 -21.70 -16.09 -15.44
CA GLN A 334 -21.52 -14.83 -16.17
C GLN A 334 -20.27 -14.88 -17.05
N VAL A 335 -19.15 -15.40 -16.53
CA VAL A 335 -17.94 -15.61 -17.33
C VAL A 335 -18.18 -16.63 -18.43
N ASN A 336 -18.82 -17.76 -18.11
CA ASN A 336 -19.17 -18.78 -19.12
C ASN A 336 -20.04 -18.21 -20.25
N LYS A 337 -20.98 -17.32 -19.93
CA LYS A 337 -21.80 -16.64 -20.93
C LYS A 337 -20.96 -15.79 -21.88
N HIS A 338 -19.93 -15.09 -21.37
CA HIS A 338 -19.02 -14.33 -22.22
C HIS A 338 -18.15 -15.22 -23.12
N LEU A 339 -17.98 -16.50 -22.76
CA LEU A 339 -17.24 -17.50 -23.55
C LEU A 339 -18.11 -18.25 -24.57
N GLU A 340 -19.44 -18.08 -24.57
CA GLU A 340 -20.34 -18.77 -25.52
C GLU A 340 -20.04 -18.43 -26.97
N ASP A 341 -19.58 -17.19 -27.23
CA ASP A 341 -19.20 -16.70 -28.56
C ASP A 341 -17.75 -17.03 -28.93
N THR A 342 -17.09 -17.94 -28.20
CA THR A 342 -15.69 -18.31 -28.39
C THR A 342 -15.53 -19.81 -28.59
N TYR A 343 -14.45 -20.24 -29.24
CA TYR A 343 -14.09 -21.64 -29.45
C TYR A 343 -13.31 -22.25 -28.28
N LEU A 344 -13.13 -21.50 -27.17
CA LEU A 344 -12.47 -22.03 -25.99
C LEU A 344 -13.28 -23.20 -25.43
N SER A 345 -12.60 -24.31 -25.13
CA SER A 345 -13.23 -25.47 -24.50
C SER A 345 -13.37 -25.32 -22.98
N LEU A 346 -12.71 -24.33 -22.41
CA LEU A 346 -12.73 -24.03 -20.99
C LEU A 346 -14.12 -23.54 -20.55
N ARG A 347 -14.67 -24.15 -19.50
CA ARG A 347 -15.88 -23.69 -18.82
C ARG A 347 -15.70 -23.80 -17.31
N PHE A 348 -16.12 -22.78 -16.58
CA PHE A 348 -16.04 -22.71 -15.12
C PHE A 348 -17.25 -23.42 -14.52
N ASN A 349 -17.04 -24.66 -14.04
CA ASN A 349 -18.05 -25.44 -13.35
C ASN A 349 -17.54 -25.84 -11.96
N ASN A 350 -18.29 -25.52 -10.89
CA ASN A 350 -18.03 -25.93 -9.51
C ASN A 350 -16.64 -25.56 -8.95
N VAL A 351 -16.16 -24.34 -9.22
CA VAL A 351 -15.01 -23.81 -8.49
C VAL A 351 -15.53 -23.28 -7.14
N TYR A 352 -15.70 -24.17 -6.16
CA TYR A 352 -16.07 -23.77 -4.81
C TYR A 352 -15.01 -24.22 -3.83
N ARG A 353 -14.75 -23.39 -2.81
CA ARG A 353 -14.14 -23.83 -1.55
C ARG A 353 -15.08 -24.84 -0.88
N SER A 354 -15.02 -26.10 -1.30
CA SER A 354 -15.48 -27.22 -0.47
C SER A 354 -14.40 -27.49 0.55
N SER A 355 -14.78 -27.49 1.82
CA SER A 355 -14.03 -27.90 3.00
C SER A 355 -12.78 -28.77 2.76
N TYR A 356 -11.64 -28.29 3.24
CA TYR A 356 -10.42 -29.01 3.63
C TYR A 356 -9.63 -29.81 2.58
N HIS A 357 -9.95 -29.77 1.29
CA HIS A 357 -9.07 -30.29 0.25
C HIS A 357 -8.89 -29.27 -0.87
N LEU A 358 -7.68 -28.70 -0.94
CA LEU A 358 -7.13 -28.18 -2.19
C LEU A 358 -7.13 -29.35 -3.18
N THR A 359 -8.12 -29.43 -4.07
CA THR A 359 -7.83 -30.05 -5.36
C THR A 359 -6.69 -29.24 -5.95
N PRO A 360 -5.61 -29.87 -6.45
CA PRO A 360 -4.52 -29.12 -7.05
C PRO A 360 -5.12 -28.18 -8.10
N ALA A 361 -4.98 -26.88 -7.90
CA ALA A 361 -5.22 -25.84 -8.89
C ALA A 361 -4.18 -25.97 -10.03
N SER A 362 -3.95 -27.18 -10.50
CA SER A 362 -2.73 -27.63 -11.18
C SER A 362 -2.61 -27.17 -12.63
N ASN A 363 -3.36 -26.14 -13.06
CA ASN A 363 -3.24 -25.52 -14.37
C ASN A 363 -3.95 -24.14 -14.43
N ARG A 364 -4.08 -23.41 -13.32
CA ARG A 364 -4.63 -22.04 -13.36
C ARG A 364 -3.49 -21.07 -13.20
N CYS A 365 -3.27 -20.22 -14.19
CA CYS A 365 -2.15 -19.30 -14.22
C CYS A 365 -2.72 -17.88 -14.27
N LEU A 366 -2.37 -17.03 -13.31
CA LEU A 366 -2.62 -15.61 -13.46
C LEU A 366 -1.44 -14.99 -14.21
N VAL A 367 -1.71 -14.37 -15.35
CA VAL A 367 -0.69 -13.79 -16.23
C VAL A 367 -0.89 -12.29 -16.30
N TYR A 368 0.15 -11.55 -15.94
CA TYR A 368 0.19 -10.11 -16.12
C TYR A 368 1.00 -9.76 -17.35
N ALA A 369 0.44 -8.95 -18.24
CA ALA A 369 1.11 -8.43 -19.42
C ALA A 369 1.23 -6.90 -19.30
N THR A 370 2.46 -6.40 -19.27
CA THR A 370 2.76 -4.98 -19.17
C THR A 370 3.46 -4.50 -20.44
N LEU A 371 2.89 -3.49 -21.11
CA LEU A 371 3.46 -2.91 -22.32
C LEU A 371 4.47 -1.83 -21.94
N VAL A 372 5.77 -2.12 -22.07
CA VAL A 372 6.86 -1.18 -21.73
C VAL A 372 7.54 -0.67 -23.00
N ARG A 373 7.83 0.64 -23.06
CA ARG A 373 8.62 1.24 -24.13
C ARG A 373 10.11 1.11 -23.78
N THR A 374 10.86 0.31 -24.53
CA THR A 374 12.32 0.18 -24.37
C THR A 374 13.08 0.91 -25.49
N SER A 375 14.38 1.12 -25.31
CA SER A 375 15.28 1.75 -26.28
C SER A 375 15.42 1.00 -27.61
N PHE A 376 14.92 -0.24 -27.69
CA PHE A 376 14.88 -1.07 -28.90
C PHE A 376 13.48 -1.24 -29.52
N GLY A 377 12.47 -0.50 -29.02
CA GLY A 377 11.06 -0.68 -29.39
C GLY A 377 10.17 -0.94 -28.16
N ILE A 378 8.85 -0.97 -28.35
CA ILE A 378 7.92 -1.38 -27.29
C ILE A 378 7.99 -2.91 -27.18
N ASN A 379 8.69 -3.42 -26.18
CA ASN A 379 8.80 -4.84 -25.88
C ASN A 379 8.23 -5.10 -24.48
N PHE A 380 7.36 -6.11 -24.38
CA PHE A 380 6.72 -6.58 -23.15
C PHE A 380 7.74 -7.11 -22.13
N ARG A 381 7.69 -6.66 -20.85
CA ARG A 381 8.14 -7.39 -19.62
C ARG A 381 7.65 -6.67 -18.34
N PRO A 382 7.37 -7.37 -17.21
CA PRO A 382 7.53 -8.80 -16.95
C PRO A 382 6.20 -9.57 -16.84
N PHE A 383 6.22 -10.81 -17.33
CA PHE A 383 5.16 -11.80 -17.27
C PHE A 383 5.28 -12.57 -15.95
N LEU A 384 4.48 -12.20 -14.96
CA LEU A 384 4.43 -12.91 -13.69
C LEU A 384 3.37 -14.01 -13.80
N ASN A 385 3.80 -15.26 -13.63
CA ASN A 385 2.92 -16.40 -13.41
C ASN A 385 2.68 -16.53 -11.91
N MET A 386 1.52 -16.07 -11.44
CA MET A 386 1.10 -16.33 -10.05
C MET A 386 0.21 -17.58 -10.05
N LEU A 387 0.70 -18.66 -9.42
CA LEU A 387 0.00 -19.92 -9.18
C LEU A 387 -0.79 -19.88 -7.87
#